data_AF-A0A5E4NM78-F1
#
_entry.id   AF-A0A5E4NM78-F1
#
_cell.length_a   1.000
_cell.length_b   1.000
_cell.length_c   1.000
_cell.angle_alpha   90.00
_cell.angle_beta   90.00
_cell.angle_gamma   90.00
#
_symmetry.space_group_name_H-M   'P 1'
#
loop_
_entity.id
_entity.type
_entity.pdbx_description
1 polymer ?
#
loop_
_entity_poly.entity_id
_entity_poly.type
_entity_poly.pdbx_seq_one_letter_code
_entity_poly.pdbx_strand_id
1 'polypeptide(L)'
;MFKATKTLKIFFPKLIHITCMAHAVNRVLEKIRQLYSDINKLIDNRKKALLKAPSRMNKYRKEMPGTPLSSEPIITRWGTWLNAALFYTNNFGKFKNAIGSLTDDARVSKS
;
A
#
# COMPACT_ATOMS: atom_id res chain seq x y z
N MET A 1 22.77 -3.39 8.03
CA MET A 1 24.17 -3.82 7.77
C MET A 1 25.20 -3.05 8.60
N PHE A 2 24.96 -1.78 8.93
CA PHE A 2 25.88 -0.97 9.76
C PHE A 2 26.36 -1.62 11.06
N LYS A 3 25.47 -2.28 11.83
CA LYS A 3 25.85 -2.99 13.06
C LYS A 3 26.89 -4.09 12.79
N ALA A 4 26.72 -4.88 11.73
CA ALA A 4 27.67 -5.93 11.35
C ALA A 4 29.02 -5.34 10.90
N THR A 5 29.00 -4.21 10.20
CA THR A 5 30.23 -3.49 9.81
C THR A 5 31.05 -3.10 11.03
N LYS A 6 30.43 -2.63 12.12
CA LYS A 6 31.16 -2.27 13.34
C LYS A 6 31.99 -3.45 13.87
N THR A 7 31.41 -4.65 13.89
CA THR A 7 32.12 -5.88 14.29
C THR A 7 33.23 -6.25 13.30
N LEU A 8 32.95 -6.18 11.99
CA LEU A 8 33.91 -6.55 10.94
C LEU A 8 35.12 -5.61 10.88
N LYS A 9 34.98 -4.35 11.30
CA LYS A 9 36.07 -3.37 11.27
C LYS A 9 37.23 -3.73 12.23
N ILE A 10 36.98 -4.58 13.23
CA ILE A 10 38.01 -5.14 14.11
C ILE A 10 38.98 -6.01 13.31
N PHE A 11 38.46 -6.85 12.41
CA PHE A 11 39.24 -7.74 11.55
C PHE A 11 39.75 -7.04 10.28
N PHE A 12 39.02 -6.02 9.80
CA PHE A 12 39.32 -5.29 8.58
C PHE A 12 39.37 -3.78 8.86
N PRO A 13 40.49 -3.24 9.38
CA PRO A 13 40.58 -1.85 9.83
C PRO A 13 40.30 -0.80 8.74
N LYS A 14 40.60 -1.14 7.47
CA LYS A 14 40.39 -0.28 6.30
C LYS A 14 39.00 -0.45 5.65
N LEU A 15 38.09 -1.20 6.25
CA LEU A 15 36.74 -1.40 5.72
C LEU A 15 35.95 -0.08 5.73
N ILE A 16 35.52 0.35 4.55
CA ILE A 16 34.61 1.49 4.36
C ILE A 16 33.22 0.94 4.12
N HIS A 17 32.25 1.40 4.92
CA HIS A 17 30.85 1.08 4.70
C HIS A 17 30.11 2.29 4.17
N ILE A 18 29.49 2.10 3.01
CA ILE A 18 28.58 3.07 2.42
C ILE A 18 27.19 2.46 2.49
N THR A 19 26.26 3.16 3.14
CA THR A 19 24.86 2.79 3.08
C THR A 19 24.28 3.29 1.77
N CYS A 20 23.72 2.38 0.97
CA CYS A 20 23.01 2.75 -0.25
C CYS A 20 21.84 3.70 0.10
N MET A 21 21.71 4.81 -0.63
CA MET A 21 20.64 5.79 -0.41
C MET A 21 19.26 5.15 -0.53
N ALA A 22 19.07 4.24 -1.49
CA ALA A 22 17.83 3.48 -1.61
C ALA A 22 17.51 2.66 -0.35
N HIS A 23 18.53 2.11 0.32
CA HIS A 23 18.34 1.42 1.60
C HIS A 23 17.96 2.40 2.73
N ALA A 24 18.57 3.59 2.77
CA ALA A 24 18.20 4.61 3.76
C ALA A 24 16.74 5.05 3.59
N VAL A 25 16.34 5.38 2.34
CA VAL A 25 14.96 5.75 2.00
C VAL A 25 13.98 4.64 2.36
N ASN A 26 14.33 3.38 2.10
CA ASN A 26 13.51 2.25 2.52
C ASN A 26 13.21 2.26 4.03
N ARG A 27 14.24 2.45 4.86
CA ARG A 27 14.09 2.40 6.31
C ARG A 27 13.13 3.48 6.80
N VAL A 28 13.15 4.65 6.16
CA VAL A 28 12.20 5.74 6.42
C VAL A 28 10.79 5.33 5.98
N LEU A 29 10.63 4.82 4.75
CA LEU A 29 9.33 4.39 4.23
C LEU A 29 8.70 3.27 5.06
N GLU A 30 9.47 2.28 5.51
CA GLU A 30 8.98 1.24 6.41
C GLU A 30 8.48 1.82 7.74
N LYS A 31 9.16 2.84 8.27
CA LYS A 31 8.70 3.49 9.50
C LYS A 31 7.41 4.27 9.28
N ILE A 32 7.29 4.98 8.16
CA ILE A 32 6.05 5.66 7.75
C ILE A 32 4.92 4.63 7.62
N ARG A 33 5.15 3.52 6.91
CA ARG A 33 4.17 2.44 6.73
C ARG A 33 3.69 1.85 8.06
N GLN A 34 4.58 1.73 9.05
CA GLN A 34 4.23 1.28 10.40
C GLN A 34 3.38 2.30 11.16
N LEU A 35 3.66 3.60 11.01
CA LEU A 35 2.88 4.67 11.64
C LEU A 35 1.45 4.74 11.08
N TYR A 36 1.27 4.50 9.78
CA TYR A 36 -0.03 4.55 9.10
C TYR A 36 -0.65 3.17 8.89
N SER A 37 -0.81 2.41 9.97
CA SER A 37 -1.31 1.02 9.90
C SER A 37 -2.72 0.89 9.32
N ASP A 38 -3.57 1.91 9.46
CA ASP A 38 -4.93 1.89 8.90
C ASP A 38 -4.95 2.02 7.37
N ILE A 39 -3.96 2.72 6.79
CA ILE A 39 -3.78 2.74 5.33
C ILE A 39 -3.41 1.35 4.83
N ASN A 40 -2.59 0.59 5.57
CA ASN A 40 -2.30 -0.81 5.24
C ASN A 40 -3.59 -1.64 5.22
N LYS A 41 -4.42 -1.52 6.26
CA LYS A 41 -5.71 -2.22 6.34
C LYS A 41 -6.62 -1.85 5.17
N LEU A 42 -6.68 -0.57 4.78
CA LEU A 42 -7.47 -0.11 3.64
C LEU A 42 -6.99 -0.77 2.33
N ILE A 43 -5.68 -0.72 2.07
CA ILE A 43 -5.09 -1.31 0.86
C ILE A 43 -5.33 -2.82 0.81
N ASP A 44 -5.17 -3.53 1.93
CA ASP A 44 -5.36 -4.98 2.03
C ASP A 44 -6.83 -5.38 1.88
N ASN A 45 -7.73 -4.64 2.55
CA ASN A 45 -9.16 -4.93 2.51
C ASN A 45 -9.79 -4.63 1.16
N ARG A 46 -9.22 -3.71 0.35
CA ARG A 46 -9.68 -3.47 -1.03
C ARG A 46 -9.75 -4.76 -1.84
N LYS A 47 -8.73 -5.62 -1.78
CA LYS A 47 -8.75 -6.91 -2.50
C LYS A 47 -9.96 -7.74 -2.10
N LYS A 48 -10.23 -7.84 -0.80
CA LYS A 48 -11.38 -8.58 -0.26
C LYS A 48 -12.71 -7.93 -0.67
N ALA A 49 -12.77 -6.60 -0.68
CA ALA A 49 -13.96 -5.79 -0.94
C ALA A 49 -14.29 -5.59 -2.42
N LEU A 50 -13.35 -5.81 -3.34
CA LEU A 50 -13.59 -5.68 -4.77
C LEU A 50 -13.35 -6.98 -5.55
N LEU A 51 -12.19 -7.63 -5.42
CA LEU A 51 -11.78 -8.74 -6.29
C LEU A 51 -12.52 -10.07 -6.09
N LYS A 52 -13.21 -10.28 -4.96
CA LYS A 52 -13.98 -11.53 -4.72
C LYS A 52 -15.24 -11.69 -5.59
N ALA A 53 -15.73 -10.62 -6.23
CA ALA A 53 -16.94 -10.67 -7.04
C ALA A 53 -16.83 -9.72 -8.25
N PRO A 54 -16.91 -10.23 -9.50
CA PRO A 54 -16.84 -9.41 -10.71
C PRO A 54 -17.89 -8.30 -10.77
N SER A 55 -19.09 -8.53 -10.23
CA SER A 55 -20.17 -7.53 -10.15
C SER A 55 -19.74 -6.28 -9.37
N ARG A 56 -19.07 -6.45 -8.23
CA ARG A 56 -18.55 -5.34 -7.42
C ARG A 56 -17.45 -4.58 -8.14
N MET A 57 -16.60 -5.28 -8.89
CA MET A 57 -15.59 -4.65 -9.75
C MET A 57 -16.22 -3.81 -10.87
N ASN A 58 -17.30 -4.29 -11.49
CA ASN A 58 -18.01 -3.55 -12.53
C ASN A 58 -18.69 -2.30 -11.97
N LYS A 59 -19.36 -2.40 -10.81
CA LYS A 59 -19.96 -1.24 -10.14
C LYS A 59 -18.90 -0.23 -9.72
N TYR A 60 -17.79 -0.68 -9.14
CA TYR A 60 -16.64 0.17 -8.83
C TYR A 60 -16.13 0.94 -10.06
N ARG A 61 -15.99 0.28 -11.21
CA ARG A 61 -15.55 0.93 -12.46
C ARG A 61 -16.56 1.95 -12.97
N LYS A 62 -17.86 1.75 -12.71
CA LYS A 62 -18.92 2.71 -13.05
C LYS A 62 -18.87 3.96 -12.17
N GLU A 63 -18.62 3.79 -10.87
CA GLU A 63 -18.50 4.88 -9.89
C GLU A 63 -17.16 5.63 -9.99
N MET A 64 -16.12 4.99 -10.50
CA MET A 64 -14.78 5.58 -10.69
C MET A 64 -14.28 5.38 -12.13
N PRO A 65 -14.95 5.97 -13.14
CA PRO A 65 -14.60 5.77 -14.54
C PRO A 65 -13.21 6.33 -14.84
N GLY A 66 -12.46 5.62 -15.68
CA GLY A 66 -11.09 6.02 -16.08
C GLY A 66 -10.04 6.00 -14.97
N THR A 67 -10.42 5.64 -13.73
CA THR A 67 -9.48 5.57 -12.61
C THR A 67 -8.89 4.16 -12.50
N PRO A 68 -7.57 3.99 -12.64
CA PRO A 68 -6.96 2.67 -12.49
C PRO A 68 -7.13 2.16 -11.06
N LEU A 69 -7.09 0.83 -10.88
CA LEU A 69 -6.98 0.26 -9.54
C LEU A 69 -5.64 0.68 -8.94
N SER A 70 -5.66 1.02 -7.64
CA SER A 70 -4.43 1.19 -6.86
C SER A 70 -3.48 0.03 -7.10
N SER A 71 -2.20 0.33 -7.34
CA SER A 71 -1.13 -0.67 -7.40
C SER A 71 -1.17 -1.57 -6.18
N GLU A 72 -0.88 -2.85 -6.38
CA GLU A 72 -0.73 -3.77 -5.26
C GLU A 72 0.64 -3.54 -4.62
N PRO A 73 0.70 -3.31 -3.29
CA PRO A 73 1.97 -3.17 -2.63
C PRO A 73 2.73 -4.50 -2.72
N ILE A 74 3.92 -4.44 -3.30
CA ILE A 74 4.89 -5.53 -3.32
C ILE A 74 5.85 -5.27 -2.16
N ILE A 75 5.97 -6.24 -1.24
CA ILE A 75 6.78 -6.12 -0.01
C ILE A 75 8.23 -5.70 -0.30
N THR A 76 8.79 -6.22 -1.41
CA THR A 76 10.17 -5.93 -1.82
C THR A 76 10.33 -4.64 -2.63
N ARG A 77 9.24 -3.97 -3.04
CA ARG A 77 9.25 -2.71 -3.80
C ARG A 77 8.42 -1.63 -3.09
N TRP A 78 9.07 -0.93 -2.18
CA TRP A 78 8.45 0.04 -1.25
C TRP A 78 7.72 1.20 -1.93
N GLY A 79 8.17 1.61 -3.12
CA GLY A 79 7.48 2.63 -3.92
C GLY A 79 6.05 2.25 -4.29
N THR A 80 5.75 0.95 -4.44
CA THR A 80 4.39 0.49 -4.77
C THR A 80 3.39 0.74 -3.64
N TRP A 81 3.84 0.67 -2.38
CA TRP A 81 3.00 1.00 -1.24
C TRP A 81 2.74 2.50 -1.16
N LEU A 82 3.76 3.33 -1.37
CA LEU A 82 3.60 4.78 -1.36
C LEU A 82 2.65 5.24 -2.48
N ASN A 83 2.80 4.68 -3.68
CA ASN A 83 1.89 4.95 -4.81
C ASN A 83 0.44 4.55 -4.49
N ALA A 84 0.25 3.41 -3.81
CA ALA A 84 -1.07 3.00 -3.35
C ALA A 84 -1.66 3.96 -2.32
N ALA A 85 -0.87 4.38 -1.33
CA ALA A 85 -1.29 5.34 -0.31
C ALA A 85 -1.67 6.70 -0.94
N LEU A 86 -0.86 7.18 -1.89
CA LEU A 86 -1.14 8.41 -2.64
C LEU A 86 -2.41 8.28 -3.49
N PHE A 87 -2.61 7.13 -4.15
CA PHE A 87 -3.85 6.86 -4.89
C PHE A 87 -5.08 7.04 -4.01
N TYR A 88 -5.10 6.42 -2.82
CA TYR A 88 -6.23 6.54 -1.91
C TYR A 88 -6.39 7.94 -1.37
N THR A 89 -5.29 8.64 -1.05
CA THR A 89 -5.34 10.03 -0.60
C THR A 89 -6.02 10.92 -1.63
N ASN A 90 -5.65 10.76 -2.91
CA ASN A 90 -6.18 11.58 -4.01
C ASN A 90 -7.61 11.20 -4.41
N ASN A 91 -8.07 10.00 -4.07
CA ASN A 91 -9.36 9.47 -4.53
C ASN A 91 -10.29 9.06 -3.38
N PHE A 92 -9.99 9.43 -2.14
CA PHE A 92 -10.64 8.86 -0.95
C PHE A 92 -12.15 9.05 -0.97
N GLY A 93 -12.63 10.25 -1.30
CA GLY A 93 -14.07 10.54 -1.37
C GLY A 93 -14.79 9.68 -2.41
N LYS A 94 -14.25 9.61 -3.64
CA LYS A 94 -14.80 8.78 -4.71
C LYS A 94 -14.79 7.29 -4.35
N PHE A 95 -13.68 6.83 -3.77
CA PHE A 95 -13.55 5.45 -3.31
C PHE A 95 -14.55 5.11 -2.21
N LYS A 96 -14.73 6.01 -1.23
CA LYS A 96 -15.72 5.86 -0.15
C LYS A 96 -17.13 5.72 -0.70
N ASN A 97 -17.51 6.58 -1.65
CA ASN A 97 -18.83 6.52 -2.29
C ASN A 97 -19.02 5.22 -3.08
N ALA A 98 -18.00 4.82 -3.86
CA ALA A 98 -18.02 3.58 -4.61
C ALA A 98 -18.22 2.36 -3.69
N ILE A 99 -17.50 2.29 -2.56
CA ILE A 99 -17.69 1.21 -1.57
C ILE A 99 -19.05 1.28 -0.89
N GLY A 100 -19.54 2.47 -0.52
CA GLY A 100 -20.87 2.65 0.08
C GLY A 100 -21.99 2.11 -0.83
N SER A 101 -21.90 2.39 -2.14
CA SER A 101 -22.86 1.87 -3.11
C SER A 101 -22.89 0.33 -3.16
N LEU A 102 -21.79 -0.36 -2.84
CA LEU A 102 -21.75 -1.83 -2.81
C LEU A 102 -22.44 -2.41 -1.57
N THR A 103 -22.43 -1.69 -0.45
CA THR A 103 -23.07 -2.13 0.80
C THR A 103 -24.59 -1.96 0.77
N ASP A 104 -25.09 -0.96 0.05
CA ASP A 104 -26.54 -0.74 -0.06
C ASP A 104 -27.23 -1.86 -0.85
N ASP A 105 -26.60 -2.34 -1.94
CA ASP A 105 -27.12 -3.47 -2.73
C ASP A 105 -27.22 -4.77 -1.90
N ALA A 106 -26.26 -5.03 -1.01
CA ALA A 106 -26.26 -6.22 -0.15
C ALA A 106 -27.37 -6.19 0.92
N ARG A 107 -27.91 -5.00 1.22
CA ARG A 107 -29.08 -4.84 2.11
C ARG A 107 -30.38 -5.01 1.34
N VAL A 108 -30.44 -4.56 0.09
CA VAL A 108 -31.62 -4.70 -0.78
C VAL A 108 -31.84 -6.15 -1.22
N SER A 109 -30.78 -6.93 -1.45
CA SER A 109 -30.90 -8.35 -1.84
C SER A 109 -31.29 -9.32 -0.72
N LYS A 110 -31.52 -8.82 0.51
CA LYS A 110 -31.90 -9.61 1.68
C LYS A 110 -33.30 -9.24 2.22
N SER A 111 -33.99 -8.32 1.56
CA SER A 111 -35.40 -7.99 1.80
C SER A 111 -36.29 -8.71 0.79
#